data_AF-A0A932W1V0-F1
#
_entry.id   AF-A0A932W1V0-F1
#
_cell.length_a   1.000
_cell.length_b   1.000
_cell.length_c   1.000
_cell.angle_alpha   90.00
_cell.angle_beta   90.00
_cell.angle_gamma   90.00
#
_symmetry.space_group_name_H-M   'P 1'
#
loop_
_entity.id
_entity.type
_entity.pdbx_description
1 polymer ?
#
loop_
_entity_poly.entity_id
_entity_poly.type
_entity_poly.pdbx_seq_one_letter_code
_entity_poly.pdbx_strand_id
1 'polypeptide(L)'
;MIVVVGSVRGPKVRAVERFVELFGSRLQADSDIRIMTMEAVSGVRETPIRRVEIMQGARRRAEVCLARADELADPRVFGVGLEGGLTSSMNRTSKGYADMSFSKIGLT
;
A
#
# COMPACT_ATOMS: atom_id res chain seq x y z
N MET A 1 -6.83 -8.43 -13.22
CA MET A 1 -5.63 -8.10 -12.40
C MET A 1 -6.01 -8.14 -10.92
N ILE A 2 -5.11 -8.57 -10.03
CA ILE A 2 -5.40 -8.57 -8.58
C ILE A 2 -4.59 -7.47 -7.90
N VAL A 3 -5.25 -6.67 -7.07
CA VAL A 3 -4.62 -5.65 -6.22
C VAL A 3 -4.83 -6.05 -4.77
N VAL A 4 -3.76 -6.40 -4.07
CA VAL A 4 -3.79 -6.83 -2.68
C VAL A 4 -3.40 -5.66 -1.77
N VAL A 5 -4.32 -5.23 -0.92
CA VAL A 5 -4.15 -4.09 -0.01
C VAL A 5 -3.76 -4.58 1.39
N GLY A 6 -2.64 -4.10 1.91
CA GLY A 6 -2.10 -4.45 3.23
C GLY A 6 -2.83 -3.81 4.41
N SER A 7 -4.14 -3.60 4.29
CA SER A 7 -5.02 -3.15 5.35
C SER A 7 -6.47 -3.58 5.11
N VAL A 8 -7.19 -3.86 6.19
CA VAL A 8 -8.66 -4.02 6.22
C VAL A 8 -9.38 -2.74 6.66
N ARG A 9 -8.65 -1.67 7.00
CA ARG A 9 -9.24 -0.42 7.48
C ARG A 9 -9.89 0.34 6.32
N GLY A 10 -11.20 0.58 6.41
CA GLY A 10 -12.01 1.21 5.36
C GLY A 10 -11.39 2.45 4.69
N PRO A 11 -10.85 3.45 5.42
CA PRO A 11 -10.22 4.61 4.78
C PRO A 11 -9.03 4.27 3.87
N LYS A 12 -8.22 3.26 4.22
CA LYS A 12 -7.06 2.83 3.42
C LYS A 12 -7.53 2.06 2.18
N VAL A 13 -8.51 1.18 2.34
CA VAL A 13 -9.10 0.42 1.22
C VAL A 13 -9.75 1.36 0.22
N ARG A 14 -10.58 2.30 0.68
CA ARG A 14 -11.23 3.30 -0.19
C ARG A 14 -10.24 4.19 -0.95
N ALA A 15 -9.10 4.52 -0.34
CA ALA A 15 -8.05 5.27 -1.03
C ALA A 15 -7.49 4.48 -2.23
N VAL A 16 -7.31 3.16 -2.07
CA VAL A 16 -6.86 2.29 -3.17
C VAL A 16 -7.95 2.09 -4.21
N GLU A 17 -9.21 1.86 -3.80
CA GLU A 17 -10.35 1.79 -4.71
C GLU A 17 -10.43 3.04 -5.59
N ARG A 18 -10.30 4.23 -4.98
CA ARG A 18 -10.31 5.50 -5.70
C ARG A 18 -9.11 5.65 -6.63
N PHE A 19 -7.93 5.19 -6.22
CA PHE A 19 -6.75 5.17 -7.08
C PHE A 19 -6.97 4.27 -8.30
N VAL A 20 -7.53 3.07 -8.11
CA VAL A 20 -7.85 2.13 -9.19
C VAL A 20 -8.91 2.70 -10.13
N GLU A 21 -9.94 3.36 -9.61
CA GLU A 21 -10.96 4.03 -10.44
C GLU A 21 -10.35 5.13 -11.33
N LEU A 22 -9.46 5.95 -10.78
CA LEU A 22 -8.87 7.09 -11.48
C LEU A 22 -7.73 6.71 -12.43
N PHE A 23 -6.96 5.67 -12.09
CA PHE A 23 -5.70 5.33 -12.77
C PHE A 23 -5.66 3.90 -13.32
N GLY A 24 -6.69 3.08 -13.08
CA GLY A 24 -6.72 1.67 -13.49
C GLY A 24 -6.59 1.47 -14.99
N SER A 25 -7.17 2.35 -15.80
CA SER A 25 -7.02 2.35 -17.26
C SER A 25 -5.57 2.54 -17.72
N ARG A 26 -4.74 3.23 -16.93
CA ARG A 26 -3.30 3.44 -17.21
C ARG A 26 -2.44 2.26 -16.77
N LEU A 27 -2.96 1.37 -15.94
CA LEU A 27 -2.24 0.15 -15.51
C LEU A 27 -2.23 -0.94 -16.59
N GLN A 28 -2.66 -0.64 -17.83
CA GLN A 28 -2.87 -1.60 -18.93
C GLN A 28 -3.75 -2.79 -18.52
N ALA A 29 -4.68 -2.54 -17.61
CA ALA A 29 -5.66 -3.53 -17.21
C ALA A 29 -6.89 -3.41 -18.12
N ASP A 30 -6.84 -4.01 -19.31
CA ASP A 30 -8.05 -4.41 -20.07
C ASP A 30 -8.84 -5.54 -19.35
N SER A 31 -8.56 -5.76 -18.07
CA SER A 31 -9.03 -6.89 -17.28
C SER A 31 -9.64 -6.39 -15.99
N ASP A 32 -10.73 -7.02 -15.57
CA ASP A 32 -11.38 -6.79 -14.28
C ASP A 32 -10.34 -6.70 -13.16
N ILE A 33 -10.26 -5.53 -12.52
CA ILE A 33 -9.38 -5.28 -11.40
C ILE A 33 -10.12 -5.75 -10.15
N ARG A 34 -9.63 -6.82 -9.53
CA ARG A 34 -10.15 -7.35 -8.27
C ARG A 34 -9.30 -6.83 -7.12
N ILE A 35 -9.94 -6.12 -6.19
CA ILE A 35 -9.29 -5.66 -4.96
C ILE A 35 -9.50 -6.72 -3.89
N MET A 36 -8.40 -7.12 -3.25
CA MET A 36 -8.39 -8.02 -2.09
C MET A 36 -7.73 -7.30 -0.92
N THR A 37 -8.22 -7.52 0.28
CA THR A 37 -7.68 -6.90 1.49
C THR A 37 -7.07 -7.96 2.39
N MET A 38 -5.97 -7.62 3.05
CA MET A 38 -5.39 -8.43 4.12
C MET A 38 -4.79 -7.58 5.21
N GLU A 39 -4.65 -8.15 6.40
CA GLU A 39 -3.81 -7.56 7.43
C GLU A 39 -2.35 -7.87 7.15
N ALA A 40 -1.57 -6.83 6.86
CA ALA A 40 -0.12 -6.89 6.76
C ALA A 40 0.52 -6.21 7.98
N VAL A 41 1.59 -6.80 8.51
CA VAL A 41 2.36 -6.19 9.61
C VAL A 41 3.33 -5.17 9.02
N SER A 42 3.32 -3.92 9.51
CA SER A 42 4.23 -2.87 9.02
C SER A 42 5.66 -3.01 9.55
N GLY A 43 5.84 -3.70 10.68
CA GLY A 43 7.10 -3.86 11.41
C GLY A 43 7.76 -2.52 11.80
N VAL A 44 6.98 -1.46 11.86
CA VAL A 44 7.31 -0.17 12.48
C VAL A 44 6.27 0.12 13.56
N ARG A 45 6.47 1.16 14.37
CA ARG A 45 5.48 1.58 15.38
C ARG A 45 4.14 1.90 14.72
N GLU A 46 3.04 1.67 15.44
CA GLU A 46 1.67 1.91 14.93
C GLU A 46 1.42 3.36 14.53
N THR A 47 2.06 4.33 15.20
CA THR A 47 2.08 5.74 14.79
C THR A 47 3.53 6.16 14.54
N PRO A 48 4.05 5.98 13.31
CA PRO A 48 5.37 6.47 12.94
C PRO A 48 5.44 7.99 13.09
N ILE A 49 6.57 8.50 13.61
CA ILE A 49 6.79 9.95 13.80
C ILE A 49 7.87 10.52 12.88
N ARG A 50 8.58 9.64 12.15
CA ARG A 50 9.57 10.00 11.14
C ARG A 50 9.10 9.54 9.76
N ARG A 51 9.35 10.38 8.74
CA ARG A 51 9.02 10.05 7.34
C ARG A 51 9.64 8.72 6.88
N VAL A 52 10.88 8.42 7.31
CA VAL A 52 11.54 7.15 6.98
C VAL A 52 10.79 5.94 7.52
N GLU A 53 10.23 6.03 8.74
CA GLU A 53 9.44 4.95 9.34
C GLU A 53 8.12 4.77 8.57
N ILE A 54 7.49 5.87 8.11
CA ILE A 54 6.27 5.81 7.29
C ILE A 54 6.55 5.08 5.98
N MET A 55 7.59 5.50 5.24
CA MET A 55 7.95 4.87 3.96
C MET A 55 8.35 3.40 4.13
N GLN A 56 9.12 3.06 5.17
CA GLN A 56 9.47 1.67 5.47
C GLN A 56 8.26 0.82 5.82
N GLY A 57 7.31 1.36 6.60
CA GLY A 57 6.06 0.67 6.94
C GLY A 57 5.19 0.42 5.70
N ALA A 58 5.05 1.43 4.83
CA ALA A 58 4.33 1.29 3.57
C ALA A 58 4.98 0.24 2.67
N ARG A 59 6.30 0.31 2.46
CA ARG A 59 7.05 -0.66 1.64
C ARG A 59 6.91 -2.09 2.17
N ARG A 60 7.12 -2.31 3.47
CA ARG A 60 7.03 -3.66 4.06
C ARG A 60 5.63 -4.25 3.89
N ARG A 61 4.58 -3.44 4.09
CA ARG A 61 3.20 -3.89 3.83
C ARG A 61 3.00 -4.32 2.38
N ALA A 62 3.52 -3.55 1.42
CA ALA A 62 3.42 -3.89 0.00
C ALA A 62 4.15 -5.20 -0.34
N GLU A 63 5.36 -5.41 0.21
CA GLU A 63 6.14 -6.65 0.08
C GLU A 63 5.41 -7.87 0.68
N VAL A 64 4.82 -7.73 1.86
CA VAL A 64 4.01 -8.80 2.49
C VAL A 64 2.80 -9.15 1.62
N CYS A 65 2.12 -8.15 1.07
CA CYS A 65 1.00 -8.38 0.15
C CYS A 65 1.43 -9.11 -1.13
N LEU A 66 2.62 -8.80 -1.65
CA LEU A 66 3.17 -9.47 -2.81
C LEU A 66 3.54 -10.93 -2.51
N ALA A 67 4.23 -11.19 -1.39
CA ALA A 67 4.62 -12.55 -1.01
C ALA A 67 3.39 -13.46 -0.79
N ARG A 68 2.32 -12.93 -0.20
CA ARG A 68 1.04 -13.63 -0.05
C ARG A 68 0.30 -13.80 -1.38
N ALA A 69 0.55 -12.91 -2.32
CA ALA A 69 -0.03 -12.99 -3.65
C ALA A 69 0.64 -14.02 -4.54
N ASP A 70 1.92 -14.35 -4.33
CA ASP A 70 2.59 -15.46 -5.00
C ASP A 70 1.84 -16.79 -4.76
N GLU A 71 1.19 -16.94 -3.60
CA GLU A 71 0.32 -18.08 -3.28
C GLU A 71 -0.94 -18.14 -4.17
N LEU A 72 -1.34 -17.04 -4.81
CA LEU A 72 -2.51 -16.97 -5.70
C LEU A 72 -2.22 -17.43 -7.14
N ALA A 73 -0.95 -17.73 -7.47
CA ALA A 73 -0.49 -18.21 -8.79
C ALA A 73 -0.93 -17.35 -10.00
N ASP A 74 -1.34 -16.09 -9.79
CA ASP A 74 -1.62 -15.13 -10.87
C ASP A 74 -0.40 -14.20 -11.05
N PRO A 75 0.24 -14.17 -12.23
CA PRO A 75 1.38 -13.30 -12.49
C PRO A 75 1.02 -11.80 -12.53
N ARG A 76 -0.26 -11.44 -12.44
CA ARG A 76 -0.78 -10.07 -12.48
C ARG A 76 -1.26 -9.61 -11.10
N VAL A 77 -0.46 -9.85 -10.07
CA VAL A 77 -0.75 -9.32 -8.73
C VAL A 77 0.14 -8.13 -8.39
N PHE A 78 -0.47 -7.12 -7.80
CA PHE A 78 0.20 -5.96 -7.22
C PHE A 78 -0.09 -5.88 -5.72
N GLY A 79 0.96 -5.78 -4.91
CA GLY A 79 0.86 -5.49 -3.49
C GLY A 79 0.82 -3.98 -3.26
N VAL A 80 -0.10 -3.51 -2.42
CA VAL A 80 -0.23 -2.10 -2.04
C VAL A 80 -0.11 -1.97 -0.53
N GLY A 81 0.88 -1.20 -0.09
CA GLY A 81 1.09 -0.85 1.30
C GLY A 81 0.78 0.62 1.55
N LEU A 82 -0.05 0.90 2.55
CA LEU A 82 -0.38 2.27 2.98
C LEU A 82 0.00 2.46 4.45
N GLU A 83 0.79 3.49 4.73
CA GLU A 83 1.14 3.87 6.10
C GLU A 83 0.84 5.34 6.35
N GLY A 84 0.19 5.61 7.48
CA GLY A 84 -0.08 6.96 7.95
C GLY A 84 0.79 7.23 9.18
N GLY A 85 1.27 8.45 9.32
CA GLY A 85 2.06 8.84 10.48
C GLY A 85 2.04 10.34 10.70
N LEU A 86 2.67 10.74 11.80
CA LEU A 86 2.92 12.14 12.09
C LEU A 86 4.35 12.45 11.67
N THR A 87 4.61 13.68 11.24
CA THR A 87 5.99 14.15 11.17
C THR A 87 6.07 15.54 11.75
N SER A 88 7.09 15.79 12.56
CA SER A 88 7.43 17.12 13.02
C SER A 88 8.27 17.80 11.95
N SER A 89 7.77 18.91 11.40
CA SER A 89 8.63 19.82 10.63
C SER A 89 9.55 20.59 11.59
N MET A 90 10.67 21.13 11.11
CA MET A 90 11.56 21.99 11.91
C MET A 90 10.80 23.14 12.63
N ASN A 91 9.64 23.56 12.09
CA ASN A 91 8.66 24.39 12.79
C ASN A 91 7.64 23.49 13.51
N ARG A 92 7.54 23.64 14.84
CA ARG A 92 6.87 22.82 15.88
C ARG A 92 5.39 22.38 15.68
N THR A 93 4.86 22.37 14.47
CA THR A 93 3.56 21.78 14.12
C THR A 93 3.74 20.37 13.57
N SER A 94 3.14 19.37 14.23
CA SER A 94 2.98 18.03 13.68
C SER A 94 2.05 18.07 12.48
N LYS A 95 2.50 17.57 11.33
CA LYS A 95 1.70 17.46 10.11
C LYS A 95 1.44 15.99 9.82
N GLY A 96 0.21 15.65 9.46
CA GLY A 96 -0.14 14.29 9.03
C GLY A 96 0.52 13.97 7.68
N TYR A 97 1.15 12.80 7.60
CA TYR A 97 1.76 12.27 6.38
C TYR A 97 1.21 10.88 6.09
N ALA A 98 1.04 10.58 4.81
CA ALA A 98 0.70 9.25 4.33
C ALA A 98 1.62 8.89 3.17
N ASP A 99 2.03 7.63 3.11
CA ASP A 99 2.81 7.06 2.01
C ASP A 99 2.11 5.82 1.47
N MET A 100 2.19 5.65 0.15
CA MET A 100 1.62 4.50 -0.57
C MET A 100 2.72 3.90 -1.44
N SER A 101 3.02 2.62 -1.20
CA SER A 101 4.01 1.86 -1.92
C SER A 101 3.35 0.74 -2.73
N PHE A 102 3.89 0.49 -3.92
CA PHE A 102 3.44 -0.57 -4.83
C PHE A 102 4.58 -1.55 -5.05
N SER A 103 4.27 -2.85 -5.03
CA SER A 103 5.21 -3.93 -5.31
C SER A 103 4.63 -4.90 -6.33
N LYS A 104 5.45 -5.37 -7.28
CA LYS A 104 5.10 -6.38 -8.30
C LYS A 104 6.26 -7.35 -8.48
N ILE A 105 5.97 -8.61 -8.79
CA ILE A 105 6.99 -9.60 -9.17
C ILE A 105 7.75 -9.09 -10.42
N GLY A 106 9.09 -9.06 -10.35
CA GLY A 106 9.96 -8.72 -11.49
C GLY A 106 10.30 -7.24 -11.69
N LEU A 107 9.88 -6.35 -10.78
CA LEU A 107 10.30 -4.94 -10.74
C LEU A 107 10.80 -4.62 -9.32
N THR A 108 12.12 -4.74 -9.10
CA THR A 108 12.84 -4.25 -7.91
C THR A 108 13.73 -3.07 -8.27
#